data_AF-A0A564W4E4-F1
#
_entry.id   AF-A0A564W4E4-F1
#
_cell.length_a   1.000
_cell.length_b   1.000
_cell.length_c   1.000
_cell.angle_alpha   90.00
_cell.angle_beta   90.00
_cell.angle_gamma   90.00
#
_symmetry.space_group_name_H-M   'P 1'
#
loop_
_entity.id
_entity.type
_entity.pdbx_description
1 polymer ?
#
loop_
_entity_poly.entity_id
_entity_poly.type
_entity_poly.pdbx_seq_one_letter_code
_entity_poly.pdbx_strand_id
1 'polypeptide(L)' 'MDERNNNFDFDFTPIGQAIKKAREARGMPREQLSGIIGYAPRHIQSIENEGQYPSIELFTISFAISQIYSTCHNTFPA' A
#
# COMPACT_ATOMS: atom_id res chain seq x y z
N MET A 1 -36.84 -13.26 -8.26
CA MET A 1 -35.46 -12.97 -8.70
C MET A 1 -35.04 -11.74 -7.92
N ASP A 2 -34.32 -11.92 -6.82
CA ASP A 2 -33.82 -10.80 -6.02
C ASP A 2 -32.51 -10.28 -6.65
N GLU A 3 -32.62 -9.33 -7.56
CA GLU A 3 -31.49 -8.61 -8.14
C GLU A 3 -30.96 -7.57 -7.14
N ARG A 4 -30.43 -8.01 -6.00
CA ARG A 4 -29.52 -7.19 -5.20
C ARG A 4 -28.09 -7.48 -5.63
N ASN A 5 -27.78 -7.07 -6.85
CA ASN A 5 -26.43 -7.09 -7.38
C ASN A 5 -25.59 -6.04 -6.63
N ASN A 6 -25.01 -6.43 -5.50
CA ASN A 6 -24.01 -5.64 -4.77
C ASN A 6 -22.68 -5.63 -5.53
N ASN A 7 -22.69 -5.29 -6.82
CA ASN A 7 -21.49 -5.11 -7.63
C ASN A 7 -20.86 -3.75 -7.31
N PHE A 8 -20.43 -3.57 -6.07
CA PHE A 8 -19.40 -2.60 -5.74
C PHE A 8 -18.06 -3.18 -6.23
N ASP A 9 -17.91 -3.22 -7.55
CA ASP A 9 -16.63 -3.50 -8.20
C ASP A 9 -15.79 -2.23 -8.08
N PHE A 10 -15.29 -2.01 -6.87
CA PHE A 10 -14.43 -0.89 -6.58
C PHE A 10 -13.06 -1.20 -7.16
N ASP A 11 -12.66 -0.42 -8.16
CA ASP A 11 -11.33 -0.54 -8.74
C ASP A 11 -10.29 -0.02 -7.73
N PHE A 12 -9.54 -0.94 -7.12
CA PHE A 12 -8.43 -0.61 -6.22
C PHE A 12 -7.11 -0.36 -6.95
N THR A 13 -7.07 -0.47 -8.27
CA THR A 13 -5.88 -0.18 -9.08
C THR A 13 -5.34 1.24 -8.86
N PRO A 14 -6.18 2.31 -8.83
CA PRO A 14 -5.69 3.68 -8.65
C PRO A 14 -5.01 3.90 -7.29
N ILE A 15 -5.51 3.26 -6.24
CA ILE A 15 -4.93 3.38 -4.90
C ILE A 15 -3.67 2.52 -4.74
N GLY A 16 -3.62 1.33 -5.35
CA GLY A 16 -2.40 0.54 -5.47
C GLY A 16 -1.27 1.30 -6.18
N GLN A 17 -1.60 1.99 -7.27
CA GLN A 17 -0.66 2.85 -7.99
C GLN A 17 -0.21 4.07 -7.18
N ALA A 18 -1.11 4.67 -6.39
CA ALA A 18 -0.77 5.80 -5.51
C ALA A 18 0.25 5.36 -4.44
N ILE A 19 0.07 4.18 -3.86
CA ILE A 19 1.02 3.57 -2.92
C ILE A 19 2.37 3.31 -3.58
N LYS A 20 2.36 2.73 -4.79
CA LYS A 20 3.59 2.51 -5.58
C LYS A 20 4.37 3.79 -5.79
N LYS A 21 3.69 4.86 -6.23
CA LYS A 21 4.29 6.19 -6.42
C LYS A 21 4.84 6.76 -5.11
N ALA A 22 4.10 6.63 -4.00
CA ALA A 22 4.55 7.09 -2.69
C ALA A 22 5.79 6.34 -2.21
N ARG A 23 5.89 5.03 -2.48
CA ARG A 23 7.06 4.20 -2.18
C ARG A 23 8.26 4.61 -3.05
N GLU A 24 8.06 4.75 -4.37
CA GLU A 24 9.10 5.12 -5.34
C GLU A 24 9.63 6.53 -5.12
N ALA A 25 8.76 7.50 -4.82
CA ALA A 25 9.15 8.87 -4.47
C ALA A 25 10.06 8.96 -3.24
N ARG A 26 10.08 7.90 -2.42
CA ARG A 26 10.93 7.78 -1.21
C ARG A 26 12.19 6.94 -1.44
N GLY A 27 12.40 6.43 -2.65
CA GLY A 27 13.49 5.51 -2.94
C GLY A 27 13.40 4.19 -2.18
N MET A 28 12.21 3.82 -1.69
CA MET A 28 12.03 2.65 -0.84
C MET A 28 11.85 1.38 -1.69
N PRO A 29 12.69 0.36 -1.55
CA PRO A 29 12.51 -0.91 -2.22
C PRO A 29 11.41 -1.73 -1.54
N ARG A 30 10.79 -2.68 -2.26
CA ARG A 30 9.67 -3.48 -1.74
C ARG A 30 10.10 -4.35 -0.58
N GLU A 31 11.36 -4.75 -0.53
CA GLU A 31 12.00 -5.51 0.54
C GLU A 31 12.04 -4.72 1.85
N GLN A 32 12.31 -3.42 1.78
CA GLN A 32 12.31 -2.57 2.98
C GLN A 32 10.89 -2.35 3.48
N LEU A 33 9.94 -2.12 2.58
CA LEU A 33 8.52 -2.01 2.96
C LEU A 33 8.04 -3.33 3.58
N SER A 34 8.37 -4.46 2.95
CA SER A 34 8.10 -5.83 3.41
C SER A 34 8.59 -6.09 4.82
N GLY A 35 9.82 -5.68 5.16
CA GLY A 35 10.35 -5.80 6.52
C GLY A 35 9.60 -4.97 7.57
N ILE A 36 8.98 -3.86 7.17
CA ILE A 36 8.24 -2.96 8.07
C ILE A 36 6.80 -3.44 8.30
N ILE A 37 6.13 -3.92 7.24
CA ILE A 37 4.73 -4.35 7.31
C ILE A 37 4.56 -5.86 7.53
N GLY A 38 5.64 -6.65 7.41
CA GLY A 38 5.62 -8.10 7.60
C GLY A 38 5.02 -8.91 6.44
N TYR A 39 4.81 -8.30 5.27
CA TYR A 39 4.26 -8.96 4.07
C TYR A 39 5.34 -9.29 3.07
N ALA A 40 5.19 -10.38 2.31
CA ALA A 40 6.14 -10.73 1.26
C ALA A 40 6.13 -9.68 0.12
N PRO A 41 7.29 -9.37 -0.51
CA PRO A 41 7.37 -8.39 -1.60
C PRO A 41 6.42 -8.66 -2.77
N ARG A 42 6.11 -9.94 -3.02
CA ARG A 42 5.18 -10.37 -4.07
C ARG A 42 3.73 -9.96 -3.79
N HIS A 43 3.35 -9.94 -2.51
CA HIS A 43 2.03 -9.51 -2.07
C HIS A 43 1.87 -8.00 -2.27
N ILE A 44 2.89 -7.23 -1.87
CA ILE A 44 2.98 -5.79 -2.10
C ILE A 44 2.88 -5.47 -3.60
N GLN A 45 3.54 -6.26 -4.45
CA GLN A 45 3.50 -6.07 -5.90
C GLN A 45 2.09 -6.29 -6.49
N SER A 46 1.38 -7.32 -6.05
CA SER A 46 -0.01 -7.58 -6.51
C SER A 46 -0.94 -6.43 -6.09
N ILE A 47 -0.79 -5.92 -4.86
CA ILE A 47 -1.55 -4.74 -4.41
C ILE A 47 -1.22 -3.49 -5.24
N GLU A 48 0.05 -3.25 -5.54
CA GLU A 48 0.50 -2.08 -6.29
C GLU A 48 0.09 -2.08 -7.78
N ASN A 49 0.05 -3.26 -8.42
CA ASN A 49 -0.12 -3.38 -9.88
C ASN A 49 -1.47 -3.98 -10.29
N GLU A 50 -2.01 -4.91 -9.51
CA GLU A 50 -3.21 -5.68 -9.86
C GLU A 50 -4.46 -5.18 -9.12
N GLY A 51 -4.29 -4.24 -8.17
CA GLY A 51 -5.42 -3.70 -7.40
C GLY A 51 -6.21 -4.80 -6.69
N GLN A 52 -5.52 -5.88 -6.29
CA GLN A 52 -6.18 -7.05 -5.74
C GLN A 52 -6.96 -6.66 -4.48
N TYR A 53 -8.24 -7.08 -4.38
CA TYR A 53 -9.19 -6.70 -3.33
C TYR A 53 -8.57 -6.94 -1.94
N PRO A 54 -8.10 -5.89 -1.25
CA PRO A 54 -7.39 -6.04 -0.01
C PRO A 54 -8.40 -5.81 1.11
N SER A 55 -8.57 -6.77 2.00
CA SER A 55 -9.59 -6.68 3.06
C SER A 55 -9.32 -5.51 4.02
N ILE A 56 -8.06 -5.20 4.35
CA ILE A 56 -7.63 -4.04 5.19
C ILE A 56 -6.25 -3.47 4.77
N GLU A 57 -5.54 -4.15 3.87
CA GLU A 57 -4.08 -4.00 3.71
C GLU A 57 -3.63 -2.65 3.12
N LEU A 58 -4.42 -2.03 2.22
CA LEU A 58 -4.09 -0.70 1.67
C LEU A 58 -4.00 0.37 2.75
N PHE A 59 -4.86 0.27 3.76
CA PHE A 59 -4.85 1.22 4.87
C PHE A 59 -3.59 1.02 5.72
N THR A 60 -3.20 -0.23 5.97
CA THR A 60 -1.98 -0.56 6.70
C THR A 60 -0.72 -0.12 5.93
N ILE A 61 -0.67 -0.31 4.61
CA ILE A 61 0.47 0.08 3.79
C ILE A 61 0.58 1.61 3.67
N SER A 62 -0.54 2.31 3.43
CA SER A 62 -0.54 3.78 3.39
C SER A 62 -0.19 4.40 4.75
N PHE A 63 -0.68 3.83 5.84
CA PHE A 63 -0.30 4.21 7.20
C PHE A 63 1.18 3.91 7.46
N ALA A 64 1.71 2.74 7.09
CA ALA A 64 3.13 2.40 7.27
C ALA A 64 4.04 3.36 6.49
N ILE A 65 3.72 3.63 5.23
CA ILE A 65 4.44 4.66 4.44
C ILE A 65 4.33 6.01 5.16
N SER A 66 3.17 6.41 5.68
CA SER A 66 3.03 7.65 6.45
C SER A 66 3.85 7.68 7.76
N GLN A 67 3.83 6.61 8.56
CA GLN A 67 4.58 6.49 9.81
C GLN A 67 6.09 6.60 9.57
N ILE A 68 6.61 5.96 8.53
CA ILE A 68 8.03 6.04 8.17
C ILE A 68 8.45 7.48 7.85
N TYR A 69 7.56 8.31 7.29
CA TYR A 69 7.86 9.74 7.06
C TYR A 69 8.12 10.47 8.38
N SER A 70 7.29 10.20 9.39
CA SER A 70 7.43 10.78 10.74
C SER A 70 8.70 10.29 11.44
N THR A 71 9.07 9.02 11.27
CA THR A 71 10.28 8.47 11.90
C THR A 71 11.55 8.95 11.19
N CYS A 72 11.57 9.05 9.85
CA CYS A 72 12.72 9.55 9.10
C CYS A 72 12.95 11.07 9.31
N HIS A 73 11.90 11.88 9.47
CA HIS A 73 12.05 13.32 9.80
C HIS A 73 12.55 13.55 11.23
N ASN A 74 12.30 12.63 12.17
CA ASN A 74 12.72 12.79 13.58
C ASN A 74 14.06 12.13 13.94
N THR A 75 14.70 11.39 13.02
CA THR A 75 15.95 10.65 13.30
C THR A 75 17.19 11.27 12.65
N PHE A 76 17.05 12.38 11.93
CA PHE A 76 18.16 13.26 11.55
C PHE A 76 17.85 14.69 12.00
N PRO A 77 18.09 15.03 13.29
CA PRO A 77 18.30 16.43 13.62
C PRO A 77 19.55 16.91 12.87
N ALA A 78 19.40 18.02 12.15
CA ALA A 78 20.52 18.75 11.57
C ALA A 78 21.56 19.14 12.63
#